data_AF-A0A6P0N985-F1
#
_entry.id   AF-A0A6P0N985-F1
#
_cell.length_a   1.000
_cell.length_b   1.000
_cell.length_c   1.000
_cell.angle_alpha   90.00
_cell.angle_beta   90.00
_cell.angle_gamma   90.00
#
_symmetry.space_group_name_H-M   'P 1'
#
loop_
_entity.id
_entity.type
_entity.pdbx_description
1 polymer ?
#
loop_
_entity_poly.entity_id
_entity_poly.type
_entity_poly.pdbx_seq_one_letter_code
_entity_poly.pdbx_strand_id
1 'polypeptide(L)'
;MEETGNGDIANWLLNLAGELAEILGISPTEVPLEDYLNFLQSILQAVTTDDSPQSVYPLLEENLDKLDEDLGQILQSWVRETLPQLQPEEAKYLARVIGKVGNLIQEFPIGNIANNLEIAIVSYEVLLTVFTFEAFPQDWATTQTNLGIAYCDRIKGDRAENIEQAIAHYRNALKIRTKSAFPQDWAITQNNLGIAYCDRIKGDRAENIEQAIAHYRNALKIRTKSAFPQDWAITQNN
;
A
#
# COMPACT_ATOMS: atom_id res chain seq x y z
N MET A 1 10.78 -23.14 13.31
CA MET A 1 11.01 -23.95 12.08
C MET A 1 10.27 -23.29 10.92
N GLU A 2 10.55 -22.02 10.62
CA GLU A 2 9.79 -21.20 9.66
C GLU A 2 10.61 -20.78 8.43
N GLU A 3 11.92 -21.05 8.38
CA GLU A 3 12.80 -20.53 7.33
C GLU A 3 12.83 -21.36 6.03
N THR A 4 12.36 -22.60 6.04
CA THR A 4 12.47 -23.49 4.86
C THR A 4 11.37 -23.29 3.81
N GLY A 5 10.25 -22.64 4.15
CA GLY A 5 9.16 -22.39 3.20
C GLY A 5 9.36 -21.13 2.35
N ASN A 6 9.96 -20.08 2.92
CA ASN A 6 10.12 -18.79 2.22
C ASN A 6 11.15 -18.84 1.09
N GLY A 7 12.18 -19.69 1.20
CA GLY A 7 13.22 -19.82 0.16
C GLY A 7 12.70 -20.41 -1.15
N ASP A 8 11.78 -21.38 -1.06
CA ASP A 8 11.14 -21.99 -2.23
C ASP A 8 10.13 -21.03 -2.88
N ILE A 9 9.43 -20.22 -2.08
CA ILE A 9 8.46 -19.23 -2.57
C ILE A 9 9.17 -18.06 -3.28
N ALA A 10 10.27 -17.55 -2.72
CA ALA A 10 11.05 -16.50 -3.37
C ALA A 10 11.59 -16.98 -4.73
N ASN A 11 12.16 -18.17 -4.79
CA ASN A 11 12.64 -18.76 -6.04
C ASN A 11 11.49 -19.06 -7.03
N TRP A 12 10.32 -19.46 -6.53
CA TRP A 12 9.13 -19.67 -7.36
C TRP A 12 8.59 -18.35 -7.93
N LEU A 13 8.51 -17.27 -7.15
CA LEU A 13 8.09 -15.95 -7.62
C LEU A 13 8.99 -15.43 -8.75
N LEU A 14 10.29 -15.71 -8.65
CA LEU A 14 11.27 -15.39 -9.68
C LEU A 14 11.05 -16.19 -10.96
N ASN A 15 10.67 -17.46 -10.87
CA ASN A 15 10.38 -18.27 -12.06
C ASN A 15 9.04 -17.92 -12.70
N LEU A 16 8.02 -17.61 -11.89
CA LEU A 16 6.68 -17.35 -12.38
C LEU A 16 6.59 -16.07 -13.22
N ALA A 17 7.37 -15.03 -12.89
CA ALA A 17 7.43 -13.79 -13.67
C ALA A 17 7.73 -14.03 -15.16
N GLY A 18 8.59 -15.02 -15.47
CA GLY A 18 8.94 -15.40 -16.85
C GLY A 18 7.89 -16.27 -17.56
N GLU A 19 7.07 -17.02 -16.83
CA GLU A 19 6.04 -17.92 -17.40
C GLU A 19 4.74 -17.18 -17.78
N LEU A 20 4.58 -15.92 -17.37
CA LEU A 20 3.32 -15.19 -17.52
C LEU A 20 3.06 -14.57 -18.87
N ALA A 21 4.11 -14.30 -19.66
CA ALA A 21 3.91 -13.88 -21.06
C ALA A 21 3.07 -14.94 -21.80
N GLU A 22 3.28 -16.23 -21.49
CA GLU A 22 2.49 -17.34 -22.02
C GLU A 22 1.10 -17.42 -21.38
N ILE A 23 0.97 -17.25 -20.06
CA ILE A 23 -0.32 -17.33 -19.32
C ILE A 23 -1.29 -16.22 -19.76
N LEU A 24 -0.79 -15.02 -20.03
CA LEU A 24 -1.61 -13.91 -20.50
C LEU A 24 -2.05 -14.09 -21.96
N GLY A 25 -1.55 -15.12 -22.66
CA GLY A 25 -1.96 -15.46 -24.04
C GLY A 25 -1.47 -14.46 -25.08
N ILE A 26 -0.34 -13.80 -24.83
CA ILE A 26 0.16 -12.69 -25.64
C ILE A 26 1.32 -13.16 -26.52
N SER A 27 1.29 -12.77 -27.80
CA SER A 27 2.31 -13.17 -28.79
C SER A 27 3.66 -12.52 -28.45
N PRO A 28 4.81 -13.23 -28.63
CA PRO A 28 6.18 -12.73 -28.38
C PRO A 28 6.63 -11.55 -29.28
N THR A 29 5.70 -10.87 -29.94
CA THR A 29 5.94 -9.72 -30.82
C THR A 29 5.57 -8.38 -30.19
N GLU A 30 4.97 -8.36 -29.00
CA GLU A 30 4.73 -7.13 -28.22
C GLU A 30 5.86 -6.92 -27.20
N VAL A 31 7.00 -6.46 -27.71
CA VAL A 31 8.24 -6.12 -26.96
C VAL A 31 8.00 -5.29 -25.67
N PRO A 32 7.00 -4.39 -25.55
CA PRO A 32 6.81 -3.63 -24.31
C PRO A 32 6.53 -4.50 -23.08
N LEU A 33 5.75 -5.57 -23.19
CA LEU A 33 5.26 -6.32 -22.01
C LEU A 33 6.37 -7.10 -21.30
N GLU A 34 7.28 -7.72 -22.07
CA GLU A 34 8.40 -8.49 -21.50
C GLU A 34 9.30 -7.60 -20.65
N ASP A 35 9.52 -6.35 -21.08
CA ASP A 35 10.29 -5.36 -20.32
C ASP A 35 9.63 -4.98 -18.98
N TYR A 36 8.29 -4.85 -18.94
CA TYR A 36 7.56 -4.62 -17.68
C TYR A 36 7.59 -5.84 -16.75
N LEU A 37 7.46 -7.06 -17.29
CA LEU A 37 7.52 -8.28 -16.47
C LEU A 37 8.91 -8.48 -15.88
N ASN A 38 9.97 -8.28 -16.66
CA ASN A 38 11.35 -8.33 -16.19
C ASN A 38 11.62 -7.27 -15.11
N PHE A 39 11.09 -6.07 -15.30
CA PHE A 39 11.18 -5.01 -14.30
C PHE A 39 10.44 -5.36 -13.00
N LEU A 40 9.19 -5.83 -13.10
CA LEU A 40 8.39 -6.27 -11.96
C LEU A 40 9.09 -7.40 -11.20
N GLN A 41 9.65 -8.38 -11.91
CA GLN A 41 10.42 -9.46 -11.32
C GLN A 41 11.64 -8.94 -10.54
N SER A 42 12.37 -7.98 -11.11
CA SER A 42 13.55 -7.39 -10.48
C SER A 42 13.20 -6.68 -9.18
N ILE A 43 12.09 -5.94 -9.15
CA ILE A 43 11.60 -5.27 -7.94
C ILE A 43 11.17 -6.29 -6.88
N LEU A 44 10.40 -7.31 -7.26
CA LEU A 44 9.98 -8.37 -6.35
C LEU A 44 11.18 -9.11 -5.75
N GLN A 45 12.19 -9.40 -6.58
CA GLN A 45 13.44 -10.01 -6.13
C GLN A 45 14.17 -9.15 -5.10
N ALA A 46 14.32 -7.86 -5.42
CA ALA A 46 14.98 -6.92 -4.53
C ALA A 46 14.27 -6.87 -3.18
N VAL A 47 12.95 -6.71 -3.15
CA VAL A 47 12.16 -6.66 -1.91
C VAL A 47 12.21 -7.97 -1.11
N THR A 48 12.27 -9.13 -1.77
CA THR A 48 12.41 -10.42 -1.07
C THR A 48 13.80 -10.60 -0.44
N THR A 49 14.82 -9.94 -0.98
CA THR A 49 16.20 -10.01 -0.50
C THR A 49 16.49 -8.96 0.57
N ASP A 50 16.11 -7.71 0.30
CA ASP A 50 16.24 -6.55 1.17
C ASP A 50 15.17 -5.52 0.77
N ASP A 51 14.21 -5.26 1.66
CA ASP A 51 13.10 -4.33 1.45
C ASP A 51 13.45 -2.88 1.77
N SER A 52 14.74 -2.57 1.91
CA SER A 52 15.22 -1.21 2.11
C SER A 52 15.14 -0.36 0.83
N PRO A 53 14.92 0.96 0.95
CA PRO A 53 15.06 1.89 -0.18
C PRO A 53 16.39 1.76 -0.92
N GLN A 54 17.49 1.44 -0.22
CA GLN A 54 18.82 1.30 -0.79
C GLN A 54 18.92 0.15 -1.80
N SER A 55 18.14 -0.91 -1.59
CA SER A 55 18.05 -2.08 -2.49
C SER A 55 17.17 -1.80 -3.70
N VAL A 56 16.02 -1.14 -3.48
CA VAL A 56 14.96 -1.04 -4.49
C VAL A 56 15.03 0.24 -5.32
N TYR A 57 15.37 1.38 -4.72
CA TYR A 57 15.32 2.67 -5.41
C TYR A 57 16.21 2.72 -6.66
N PRO A 58 17.45 2.17 -6.69
CA PRO A 58 18.25 2.15 -7.92
C PRO A 58 17.54 1.49 -9.10
N LEU A 59 16.78 0.41 -8.86
CA LEU A 59 16.00 -0.26 -9.91
C LEU A 59 14.86 0.63 -10.44
N LEU A 60 14.19 1.36 -9.54
CA LEU A 60 13.15 2.32 -9.90
C LEU A 60 13.73 3.50 -10.69
N GLU A 61 14.90 4.01 -10.28
CA GLU A 61 15.63 5.11 -10.93
C GLU A 61 16.04 4.77 -12.37
N GLU A 62 16.46 3.53 -12.61
CA GLU A 62 16.86 3.05 -13.94
C GLU A 62 15.67 2.78 -14.88
N ASN A 63 14.46 2.67 -14.33
CA ASN A 63 13.23 2.29 -15.07
C ASN A 63 12.08 3.28 -14.87
N LEU A 64 12.39 4.58 -14.75
CA LEU A 64 11.37 5.62 -14.60
C LEU A 64 10.33 5.64 -15.73
N ASP A 65 10.73 5.20 -16.93
CA ASP A 65 9.86 5.04 -18.10
C ASP A 65 8.75 4.01 -17.88
N LYS A 66 8.97 3.03 -16.99
CA LYS A 66 8.03 1.95 -16.68
C LYS A 66 7.20 2.23 -15.42
N LEU A 67 7.44 3.32 -14.71
CA LEU A 67 6.60 3.75 -13.58
C LEU A 67 5.37 4.51 -14.09
N ASP A 68 4.48 3.77 -14.73
CA ASP A 68 3.26 4.27 -15.35
C ASP A 68 2.02 3.42 -15.06
N GLU A 69 0.93 3.76 -15.73
CA GLU A 69 -0.35 3.07 -15.56
C GLU A 69 -0.30 1.62 -16.08
N ASP A 70 0.57 1.32 -17.06
CA ASP A 70 0.70 -0.01 -17.65
C ASP A 70 1.32 -0.97 -16.64
N LEU A 71 2.35 -0.54 -15.89
CA LEU A 71 2.89 -1.34 -14.79
C LEU A 71 1.82 -1.69 -13.74
N GLY A 72 0.96 -0.74 -13.39
CA GLY A 72 -0.17 -0.99 -12.48
C GLY A 72 -1.11 -2.06 -13.02
N GLN A 73 -1.52 -1.96 -14.29
CA GLN A 73 -2.42 -2.93 -14.93
C GLN A 73 -1.78 -4.32 -15.05
N ILE A 74 -0.50 -4.38 -15.37
CA ILE A 74 0.27 -5.63 -15.47
C ILE A 74 0.38 -6.28 -14.10
N LEU A 75 0.75 -5.52 -13.05
CA LEU A 75 0.77 -6.01 -11.67
C LEU A 75 -0.60 -6.57 -11.27
N GLN A 76 -1.68 -5.82 -11.52
CA GLN A 76 -3.03 -6.25 -11.16
C GLN A 76 -3.40 -7.56 -11.86
N SER A 77 -3.16 -7.65 -13.16
CA SER A 77 -3.46 -8.82 -13.97
C SER A 77 -2.63 -10.02 -13.51
N TRP A 78 -1.34 -9.81 -13.27
CA TRP A 78 -0.43 -10.82 -12.75
C TRP A 78 -0.92 -11.41 -11.43
N VAL A 79 -1.24 -10.55 -10.46
CA VAL A 79 -1.68 -10.97 -9.13
C VAL A 79 -3.01 -11.72 -9.21
N ARG A 80 -3.93 -11.26 -10.07
CA ARG A 80 -5.23 -11.90 -10.28
C ARG A 80 -5.13 -13.32 -10.83
N GLU A 81 -4.21 -13.56 -11.76
CA GLU A 81 -3.98 -14.91 -12.30
C GLU A 81 -3.17 -15.78 -11.34
N THR A 82 -2.24 -15.19 -10.58
CA THR A 82 -1.30 -15.92 -9.73
C THR A 82 -1.91 -16.37 -8.40
N LEU A 83 -2.57 -15.46 -7.68
CA LEU A 83 -3.05 -15.74 -6.31
C LEU A 83 -3.98 -16.96 -6.20
N PRO A 84 -4.93 -17.21 -7.12
CA PRO A 84 -5.82 -18.37 -7.02
C PRO A 84 -5.12 -19.72 -7.14
N GLN A 85 -3.90 -19.74 -7.69
CA GLN A 85 -3.12 -20.97 -7.90
C GLN A 85 -2.28 -21.34 -6.68
N LEU A 86 -2.15 -20.43 -5.71
CA LEU A 86 -1.29 -20.57 -4.54
C LEU A 86 -1.99 -21.22 -3.35
N GLN A 87 -1.22 -21.90 -2.50
CA GLN A 87 -1.70 -22.26 -1.17
C GLN A 87 -1.88 -21.01 -0.30
N PRO A 88 -2.75 -21.03 0.73
CA PRO A 88 -3.06 -19.84 1.52
C PRO A 88 -1.85 -19.12 2.14
N GLU A 89 -0.85 -19.85 2.66
CA GLU A 89 0.34 -19.22 3.24
C GLU A 89 1.26 -18.61 2.18
N GLU A 90 1.31 -19.19 0.98
CA GLU A 90 2.08 -18.66 -0.16
C GLU A 90 1.41 -17.39 -0.69
N ALA A 91 0.09 -17.40 -0.87
CA ALA A 91 -0.71 -16.25 -1.26
C ALA A 91 -0.53 -15.08 -0.29
N LYS A 92 -0.54 -15.38 1.02
CA LYS A 92 -0.28 -14.39 2.09
C LYS A 92 1.14 -13.85 2.03
N TYR A 93 2.15 -14.69 1.83
CA TYR A 93 3.54 -14.25 1.70
C TYR A 93 3.70 -13.30 0.50
N LEU A 94 3.18 -13.70 -0.67
CA LEU A 94 3.20 -12.88 -1.87
C LEU A 94 2.49 -11.53 -1.66
N ALA A 95 1.29 -11.55 -1.08
CA ALA A 95 0.55 -10.32 -0.78
C ALA A 95 1.35 -9.35 0.13
N ARG A 96 2.14 -9.87 1.09
CA ARG A 96 3.04 -9.02 1.91
C ARG A 96 4.18 -8.44 1.09
N VAL A 97 4.78 -9.20 0.18
CA VAL A 97 5.83 -8.69 -0.73
C VAL A 97 5.27 -7.58 -1.61
N ILE A 98 4.11 -7.78 -2.23
CA ILE A 98 3.45 -6.75 -3.06
C ILE A 98 3.12 -5.50 -2.24
N GLY A 99 2.66 -5.66 -0.99
CA GLY A 99 2.42 -4.53 -0.10
C GLY A 99 3.68 -3.69 0.16
N LYS A 100 4.83 -4.34 0.33
CA LYS A 100 6.13 -3.66 0.48
C LYS A 100 6.56 -2.95 -0.79
N VAL A 101 6.37 -3.58 -1.96
CA VAL A 101 6.59 -2.92 -3.27
C VAL A 101 5.73 -1.66 -3.38
N GLY A 102 4.44 -1.74 -3.06
CA GLY A 102 3.54 -0.59 -3.05
C GLY A 102 4.01 0.54 -2.14
N ASN A 103 4.46 0.23 -0.92
CA ASN A 103 5.02 1.22 0.01
C ASN A 103 6.26 1.92 -0.57
N LEU A 104 7.20 1.15 -1.10
CA LEU A 104 8.45 1.70 -1.65
C LEU A 104 8.20 2.56 -2.88
N ILE A 105 7.29 2.16 -3.77
CA ILE A 105 6.91 2.97 -4.93
C ILE A 105 6.19 4.25 -4.47
N GLN A 106 5.28 4.17 -3.49
CA GLN A 106 4.61 5.36 -2.93
C GLN A 106 5.61 6.37 -2.35
N GLU A 107 6.62 5.90 -1.62
CA GLU A 107 7.62 6.74 -0.95
C GLU A 107 8.75 7.21 -1.89
N PHE A 108 8.79 6.68 -3.12
CA PHE A 108 9.83 7.00 -4.08
C PHE A 108 9.68 8.44 -4.61
N PRO A 109 10.65 9.34 -4.35
CA PRO A 109 10.44 10.78 -4.46
C PRO A 109 10.73 11.37 -5.86
N ILE A 110 11.09 10.54 -6.83
CA ILE A 110 11.44 11.00 -8.18
C ILE A 110 10.58 10.31 -9.26
N GLY A 111 10.62 10.85 -10.47
CA GLY A 111 9.77 10.40 -11.56
C GLY A 111 8.36 10.99 -11.51
N ASN A 112 7.38 10.27 -12.05
CA ASN A 112 5.99 10.70 -12.05
C ASN A 112 5.28 10.23 -10.76
N ILE A 113 5.30 11.09 -9.74
CA ILE A 113 4.68 10.81 -8.43
C ILE A 113 3.19 10.44 -8.55
N ALA A 114 2.48 11.02 -9.52
CA ALA A 114 1.08 10.68 -9.74
C ALA A 114 0.92 9.22 -10.18
N ASN A 115 1.82 8.70 -11.03
CA ASN A 115 1.81 7.29 -11.42
C ASN A 115 2.24 6.37 -10.26
N ASN A 116 3.25 6.76 -9.49
CA ASN A 116 3.69 6.00 -8.31
C ASN A 116 2.52 5.76 -7.34
N LEU A 117 1.71 6.79 -7.10
CA LEU A 117 0.51 6.68 -6.26
C LEU A 117 -0.55 5.75 -6.85
N GLU A 118 -0.78 5.77 -8.17
CA GLU A 118 -1.71 4.82 -8.79
C GLU A 118 -1.21 3.37 -8.68
N ILE A 119 0.10 3.13 -8.89
CA ILE A 119 0.70 1.80 -8.74
C ILE A 119 0.59 1.31 -7.28
N ALA A 120 0.83 2.19 -6.30
CA ALA A 120 0.67 1.87 -4.89
C ALA A 120 -0.78 1.53 -4.53
N ILE A 121 -1.75 2.32 -5.01
CA ILE A 121 -3.19 2.05 -4.82
C ILE A 121 -3.54 0.67 -5.39
N VAL A 122 -3.16 0.39 -6.64
CA VAL A 122 -3.41 -0.92 -7.27
C VAL A 122 -2.77 -2.05 -6.47
N SER A 123 -1.53 -1.87 -6.01
CA SER A 123 -0.83 -2.82 -5.15
C SER A 123 -1.66 -3.12 -3.90
N TYR A 124 -2.14 -2.11 -3.18
CA TYR A 124 -2.94 -2.33 -1.97
C TYR A 124 -4.35 -2.86 -2.25
N GLU A 125 -4.97 -2.51 -3.37
CA GLU A 125 -6.28 -3.05 -3.75
C GLU A 125 -6.22 -4.55 -3.99
N VAL A 126 -5.18 -5.05 -4.65
CA VAL A 126 -5.02 -6.50 -4.85
C VAL A 126 -4.72 -7.25 -3.55
N LEU A 127 -4.12 -6.59 -2.53
CA LEU A 127 -3.95 -7.20 -1.20
C LEU A 127 -5.28 -7.57 -0.55
N LEU A 128 -6.37 -6.82 -0.85
CA LEU A 128 -7.69 -7.04 -0.25
C LEU A 128 -8.38 -8.32 -0.76
N THR A 129 -7.85 -8.99 -1.79
CA THR A 129 -8.35 -10.32 -2.20
C THR A 129 -7.83 -11.44 -1.29
N VAL A 130 -6.74 -11.20 -0.56
CA VAL A 130 -6.12 -12.16 0.37
C VAL A 130 -6.39 -11.76 1.81
N PHE A 131 -6.13 -10.49 2.15
CA PHE A 131 -6.39 -9.94 3.47
C PHE A 131 -7.81 -9.42 3.49
N THR A 132 -8.67 -10.10 4.25
CA THR A 132 -10.06 -9.72 4.44
C THR A 132 -10.32 -9.36 5.90
N PHE A 133 -11.52 -8.87 6.19
CA PHE A 133 -11.89 -8.59 7.58
C PHE A 133 -11.87 -9.86 8.43
N GLU A 134 -12.28 -11.00 7.85
CA GLU A 134 -12.34 -12.29 8.50
C GLU A 134 -10.99 -13.02 8.50
N ALA A 135 -10.24 -12.93 7.38
CA ALA A 135 -8.96 -13.58 7.19
C ALA A 135 -7.84 -12.54 7.24
N PHE A 136 -6.96 -12.66 8.24
CA PHE A 136 -5.86 -11.73 8.47
C PHE A 136 -6.33 -10.28 8.79
N PRO A 137 -7.18 -10.09 9.82
CA PRO A 137 -7.77 -8.78 10.14
C PRO A 137 -6.76 -7.66 10.38
N GLN A 138 -5.58 -7.99 10.91
CA GLN A 138 -4.52 -7.01 11.14
C GLN A 138 -3.87 -6.55 9.83
N ASP A 139 -3.54 -7.49 8.94
CA ASP A 139 -2.99 -7.19 7.61
C ASP A 139 -4.03 -6.42 6.76
N TRP A 140 -5.33 -6.77 6.88
CA TRP A 140 -6.41 -6.01 6.27
C TRP A 140 -6.48 -4.57 6.78
N ALA A 141 -6.41 -4.36 8.10
CA ALA A 141 -6.45 -3.01 8.68
C ALA A 141 -5.22 -2.15 8.30
N THR A 142 -4.05 -2.79 8.14
CA THR A 142 -2.85 -2.15 7.60
C THR A 142 -3.06 -1.75 6.14
N THR A 143 -3.57 -2.66 5.32
CA THR A 143 -3.89 -2.38 3.89
C THR A 143 -4.89 -1.22 3.76
N GLN A 144 -5.94 -1.22 4.58
CA GLN A 144 -6.91 -0.12 4.65
C GLN A 144 -6.23 1.20 5.06
N THR A 145 -5.27 1.18 5.98
CA THR A 145 -4.56 2.42 6.36
C THR A 145 -3.69 2.93 5.22
N ASN A 146 -2.97 2.05 4.52
CA ASN A 146 -2.12 2.42 3.39
C ASN A 146 -2.94 2.97 2.22
N LEU A 147 -4.07 2.35 1.89
CA LEU A 147 -5.03 2.92 0.92
C LEU A 147 -5.50 4.30 1.37
N GLY A 148 -5.80 4.47 2.65
CA GLY A 148 -6.17 5.77 3.19
C GLY A 148 -5.11 6.85 2.95
N ILE A 149 -3.83 6.51 3.14
CA ILE A 149 -2.71 7.43 2.91
C ILE A 149 -2.58 7.72 1.41
N ALA A 150 -2.54 6.67 0.59
CA ALA A 150 -2.40 6.80 -0.85
C ALA A 150 -3.52 7.66 -1.47
N TYR A 151 -4.78 7.49 -1.04
CA TYR A 151 -5.89 8.34 -1.47
C TYR A 151 -5.81 9.78 -0.94
N CYS A 152 -5.30 9.98 0.29
CA CYS A 152 -5.00 11.32 0.80
C CYS A 152 -3.91 12.02 -0.02
N ASP A 153 -2.94 11.30 -0.58
CA ASP A 153 -1.84 11.88 -1.34
C ASP A 153 -2.12 11.90 -2.85
N ARG A 154 -3.14 11.15 -3.30
CA ARG A 154 -3.50 10.95 -4.71
C ARG A 154 -3.69 12.27 -5.46
N ILE A 155 -2.95 12.38 -6.57
CA ILE A 155 -2.91 13.55 -7.45
C ILE A 155 -3.99 13.45 -8.56
N LYS A 156 -4.23 12.24 -9.09
CA LYS A 156 -5.22 12.02 -10.16
C LYS A 156 -6.65 11.91 -9.62
N GLY A 157 -7.62 12.18 -10.49
CA GLY A 157 -9.04 12.10 -10.16
C GLY A 157 -9.57 13.34 -9.44
N ASP A 158 -10.82 13.25 -8.96
CA ASP A 158 -11.44 14.32 -8.19
C ASP A 158 -10.92 14.34 -6.76
N ARG A 159 -10.31 15.45 -6.34
CA ARG A 159 -9.71 15.57 -4.99
C ARG A 159 -10.73 15.37 -3.89
N ALA A 160 -11.97 15.82 -4.07
CA ALA A 160 -12.99 15.70 -3.04
C ALA A 160 -13.39 14.22 -2.86
N GLU A 161 -13.51 13.47 -3.95
CA GLU A 161 -13.76 12.02 -3.91
C GLU A 161 -12.58 11.24 -3.32
N ASN A 162 -11.34 11.57 -3.68
CA ASN A 162 -10.15 10.93 -3.11
C ASN A 162 -10.12 11.06 -1.58
N ILE A 163 -10.45 12.22 -1.03
CA ILE A 163 -10.52 12.40 0.42
C ILE A 163 -11.65 11.58 1.06
N GLU A 164 -12.81 11.45 0.42
CA GLU A 164 -13.87 10.56 0.94
C GLU A 164 -13.43 9.09 0.96
N GLN A 165 -12.72 8.63 -0.08
CA GLN A 165 -12.15 7.27 -0.09
C GLN A 165 -11.13 7.09 1.03
N ALA A 166 -10.24 8.07 1.25
CA ALA A 166 -9.29 8.02 2.35
C ALA A 166 -9.97 7.90 3.72
N ILE A 167 -11.00 8.72 3.96
CA ILE A 167 -11.80 8.68 5.20
C ILE A 167 -12.47 7.32 5.37
N ALA A 168 -13.04 6.75 4.31
CA ALA A 168 -13.69 5.44 4.35
C ALA A 168 -12.69 4.33 4.71
N HIS A 169 -11.51 4.35 4.11
CA HIS A 169 -10.43 3.39 4.37
C HIS A 169 -9.91 3.48 5.80
N TYR A 170 -9.63 4.67 6.32
CA TYR A 170 -9.23 4.80 7.72
C TYR A 170 -10.32 4.37 8.72
N ARG A 171 -11.59 4.68 8.43
CA ARG A 171 -12.73 4.20 9.25
C ARG A 171 -12.82 2.67 9.24
N ASN A 172 -12.54 2.03 8.11
CA ASN A 172 -12.45 0.58 8.02
C ASN A 172 -11.31 0.03 8.89
N ALA A 173 -10.12 0.60 8.81
CA ALA A 173 -8.97 0.19 9.63
C ALA A 173 -9.28 0.26 11.14
N LEU A 174 -10.02 1.29 11.59
CA LEU A 174 -10.44 1.45 12.99
C LEU A 174 -11.42 0.38 13.51
N LYS A 175 -12.02 -0.43 12.64
CA LYS A 175 -12.85 -1.58 13.07
C LYS A 175 -12.00 -2.65 13.76
N ILE A 176 -10.73 -2.78 13.35
CA ILE A 176 -9.77 -3.73 13.92
C ILE A 176 -8.81 -3.01 14.88
N ARG A 177 -8.24 -1.89 14.44
CA ARG A 177 -7.33 -1.06 15.23
C ARG A 177 -8.14 -0.30 16.26
N THR A 178 -8.37 -0.91 17.42
CA THR A 178 -9.05 -0.27 18.55
C THR A 178 -8.04 0.24 19.58
N LYS A 179 -8.44 1.24 20.37
CA LYS A 179 -7.58 1.81 21.42
C LYS A 179 -7.05 0.75 22.40
N SER A 180 -7.83 -0.29 22.69
CA SER A 180 -7.46 -1.33 23.65
C SER A 180 -6.56 -2.41 23.06
N ALA A 181 -6.81 -2.82 21.81
CA ALA A 181 -6.06 -3.91 21.19
C ALA A 181 -4.76 -3.42 20.52
N PHE A 182 -4.82 -2.27 19.85
CA PHE A 182 -3.72 -1.71 19.06
C PHE A 182 -3.59 -0.21 19.31
N PRO A 183 -3.20 0.22 20.53
CA PRO A 183 -3.25 1.63 20.93
C PRO A 183 -2.44 2.55 20.00
N GLN A 184 -1.26 2.13 19.56
CA GLN A 184 -0.38 2.91 18.69
C GLN A 184 -0.97 3.05 17.28
N ASP A 185 -1.34 1.92 16.65
CA ASP A 185 -1.95 1.93 15.31
C ASP A 185 -3.29 2.66 15.27
N TRP A 186 -4.10 2.52 16.34
CA TRP A 186 -5.31 3.31 16.52
C TRP A 186 -4.99 4.80 16.54
N ALA A 187 -3.97 5.23 17.28
CA ALA A 187 -3.59 6.65 17.35
C ALA A 187 -3.05 7.19 16.02
N ILE A 188 -2.26 6.41 15.29
CA ILE A 188 -1.80 6.75 13.92
C ILE A 188 -3.01 6.94 13.01
N THR A 189 -3.93 5.97 12.99
CA THR A 189 -5.12 6.01 12.14
C THR A 189 -6.05 7.18 12.50
N GLN A 190 -6.19 7.50 13.80
CA GLN A 190 -6.93 8.67 14.27
C GLN A 190 -6.27 9.97 13.79
N ASN A 191 -4.95 10.11 13.88
CA ASN A 191 -4.26 11.29 13.36
C ASN A 191 -4.48 11.46 11.85
N ASN A 192 -4.41 10.37 11.08
CA ASN A 192 -4.60 10.43 9.63
C ASN A 192 -6.04 10.79 9.25
N LEU A 193 -7.04 10.32 10.01
CA LEU A 193 -8.42 10.81 9.87
C LEU A 193 -8.53 12.29 10.17
N GLY A 194 -7.83 12.78 11.20
CA GLY A 194 -7.77 14.21 11.49
C GLY A 194 -7.31 15.02 10.27
N ILE A 195 -6.21 14.59 9.64
CA ILE A 195 -5.67 15.21 8.43
C ILE A 195 -6.69 15.15 7.29
N ALA A 196 -7.30 13.98 7.04
CA ALA A 196 -8.29 13.84 5.97
C ALA A 196 -9.52 14.75 6.18
N TYR A 197 -10.00 14.95 7.41
CA TYR A 197 -11.07 15.90 7.69
C TYR A 197 -10.63 17.36 7.55
N CYS A 198 -9.40 17.69 7.91
CA CYS A 198 -8.81 19.00 7.65
C CYS A 198 -8.75 19.31 6.14
N ASP A 199 -8.53 18.30 5.30
CA ASP A 199 -8.45 18.44 3.84
C ASP A 199 -9.79 18.24 3.13
N ARG A 200 -10.83 17.81 3.86
CA ARG A 200 -12.13 17.47 3.29
C ARG A 200 -12.83 18.68 2.68
N ILE A 201 -13.16 18.53 1.39
CA ILE A 201 -13.81 19.54 0.56
C ILE A 201 -15.35 19.45 0.67
N LYS A 202 -15.90 18.24 0.79
CA LYS A 202 -17.36 18.03 0.89
C LYS A 202 -17.87 18.33 2.31
N GLY A 203 -19.11 18.81 2.39
CA GLY A 203 -19.79 19.10 3.66
C GLY A 203 -19.46 20.49 4.22
N ASP A 204 -19.95 20.76 5.42
CA ASP A 204 -19.69 22.03 6.09
C ASP A 204 -18.25 22.08 6.64
N ARG A 205 -17.59 23.22 6.44
CA ARG A 205 -16.17 23.38 6.82
C ARG A 205 -16.00 23.36 8.34
N ALA A 206 -16.91 23.96 9.10
CA ALA A 206 -16.79 23.99 10.55
C ALA A 206 -16.99 22.57 11.12
N GLU A 207 -17.98 21.83 10.63
CA GLU A 207 -18.19 20.42 11.01
C GLU A 207 -16.96 19.56 10.70
N ASN A 208 -16.36 19.74 9.52
CA ASN A 208 -15.15 19.01 9.14
C ASN A 208 -13.98 19.30 10.12
N ILE A 209 -13.77 20.56 10.49
CA ILE A 209 -12.73 20.94 11.46
C ILE A 209 -13.04 20.37 12.85
N GLU A 210 -14.30 20.35 13.28
CA GLU A 210 -14.68 19.73 14.56
C GLU A 210 -14.38 18.22 14.58
N GLN A 211 -14.65 17.51 13.46
CA GLN A 211 -14.27 16.11 13.31
C GLN A 211 -12.75 15.93 13.37
N ALA A 212 -11.99 16.77 12.67
CA ALA A 212 -10.53 16.72 12.70
C ALA A 212 -9.98 16.87 14.12
N ILE A 213 -10.44 17.89 14.86
CA ILE A 213 -10.06 18.13 16.26
C ILE A 213 -10.40 16.92 17.14
N ALA A 214 -11.57 16.32 16.96
CA ALA A 214 -11.95 15.13 17.73
C ALA A 214 -10.99 13.95 17.48
N HIS A 215 -10.59 13.76 16.22
CA HIS A 215 -9.64 12.72 15.82
C HIS A 215 -8.22 12.98 16.34
N TYR A 216 -7.69 14.20 16.27
CA TYR A 216 -6.39 14.54 16.88
C TYR A 216 -6.41 14.38 18.40
N ARG A 217 -7.47 14.82 19.08
CA ARG A 217 -7.65 14.59 20.52
C ARG A 217 -7.67 13.10 20.89
N ASN A 218 -8.21 12.25 20.02
CA ASN A 218 -8.14 10.81 20.20
C ASN A 218 -6.70 10.29 20.08
N ALA A 219 -5.97 10.67 19.04
CA ALA A 219 -4.57 10.29 18.85
C ALA A 219 -3.69 10.71 20.05
N LEU A 220 -3.89 11.92 20.59
CA LEU A 220 -3.15 12.47 21.74
C LEU A 220 -3.41 11.72 23.06
N LYS A 221 -4.44 10.86 23.15
CA LYS A 221 -4.64 9.97 24.30
C LYS A 221 -3.55 8.90 24.41
N ILE A 222 -2.86 8.60 23.30
CA ILE A 222 -1.78 7.60 23.23
C ILE A 222 -0.45 8.29 22.93
N ARG A 223 -0.43 9.18 21.93
CA ARG A 223 0.73 10.00 21.57
C ARG A 223 0.92 11.07 22.62
N THR A 224 1.58 10.74 23.72
CA THR A 224 1.87 11.69 24.80
C THR A 224 3.31 12.22 24.67
N LYS A 225 3.56 13.43 25.17
CA LYS A 225 4.91 14.02 25.17
C LYS A 225 5.98 13.11 25.82
N SER A 226 5.61 12.31 26.81
CA SER A 226 6.55 11.41 27.51
C SER A 226 6.81 10.10 26.77
N ALA A 227 5.80 9.53 26.10
CA ALA A 227 5.94 8.24 25.44
C ALA A 227 6.36 8.36 23.97
N PHE A 228 5.82 9.35 23.26
CA PHE A 228 6.01 9.56 21.82
C PHE A 228 6.17 11.06 21.53
N PRO A 229 7.29 11.68 21.96
CA PRO A 229 7.45 13.14 21.89
C PRO A 229 7.34 13.71 20.46
N GLN A 230 7.87 12.99 19.47
CA GLN A 230 7.82 13.39 18.06
C GLN A 230 6.39 13.32 17.52
N ASP A 231 5.73 12.17 17.66
CA ASP A 231 4.35 11.98 17.21
C ASP A 231 3.37 12.93 17.91
N TRP A 232 3.58 13.18 19.21
CA TRP A 232 2.80 14.17 19.97
C TRP A 232 2.96 15.57 19.38
N ALA A 233 4.19 15.99 19.06
CA ALA A 233 4.45 17.30 18.47
C ALA A 233 3.81 17.45 17.10
N ILE A 234 3.93 16.43 16.24
CA ILE A 234 3.27 16.39 14.92
C ILE A 234 1.75 16.52 15.09
N THR A 235 1.14 15.71 15.98
CA THR A 235 -0.30 15.71 16.20
C THR A 235 -0.82 17.02 16.81
N GLN A 236 -0.02 17.71 17.63
CA GLN A 236 -0.40 19.01 18.22
C GLN A 236 -0.24 20.18 17.25
N ASN A 237 0.63 20.05 16.25
CA ASN A 237 0.85 21.07 15.23
C ASN A 237 -0.27 21.08 14.18
N ASN A 238 -0.87 19.91 13.94
CA ASN A 238 -2.01 19.73 13.05
C ASN A 238 -3.32 20.20 13.72
#